data_AF-A0A1B8EXZ0-F1
#
_entry.id   AF-A0A1B8EXZ0-F1
#
_cell.length_a   1.000
_cell.length_b   1.000
_cell.length_c   1.000
_cell.angle_alpha   90.00
_cell.angle_beta   90.00
_cell.angle_gamma   90.00
#
_symmetry.space_group_name_H-M   'P 1'
#
loop_
_entity.id
_entity.type
_entity.pdbx_description
1 polymer ?
#
loop_
_entity_poly.entity_id
_entity_poly.type
_entity_poly.pdbx_seq_one_letter_code
_entity_poly.pdbx_strand_id
1 'polypeptide(L)'
;MVPLPLFKLASLFVRHISKYGANRIKIQAHEHPSLRRIAAKYGQTIHQITMRVSVASMRDVAAEKRAKEKAEAPTVKTAEQVKADEEKAAAKAAAAAKAAATGTKEKVSSYDPSRSIWTRKFRPIPEAKAVDLFADVLGDAFVLLVAGGLITYEYVKSKSKPDQNTVRIEELAELLKDEERRVAELEQVEKKQQLRVDVLEQALELLKSERASGKLKTA
;
A
#
# COMPACT_ATOMS: atom_id res chain seq x y z
N MET A 1 -15.95 14.67 -21.96
CA MET A 1 -15.11 14.28 -23.12
C MET A 1 -14.91 12.78 -23.05
N VAL A 2 -15.30 12.07 -24.10
CA VAL A 2 -15.23 10.61 -24.19
C VAL A 2 -13.80 10.16 -23.85
N PRO A 3 -13.58 9.24 -22.90
CA PRO A 3 -12.25 8.72 -22.65
C PRO A 3 -11.76 8.13 -23.96
N LEU A 4 -10.64 8.65 -24.46
CA LEU A 4 -10.01 8.20 -25.70
C LEU A 4 -9.94 6.66 -25.71
N PRO A 5 -10.00 6.01 -26.89
CA PRO A 5 -9.89 4.56 -27.03
C PRO A 5 -8.50 4.00 -26.68
N LEU A 6 -7.77 4.65 -25.77
CA LEU A 6 -6.51 4.23 -25.17
C LEU A 6 -6.61 2.81 -24.61
N PHE A 7 -7.76 2.43 -24.02
CA PHE A 7 -7.96 1.07 -23.54
C PHE A 7 -7.98 0.04 -24.70
N LYS A 8 -8.57 0.40 -25.85
CA LYS A 8 -8.57 -0.45 -27.06
C LYS A 8 -7.20 -0.50 -27.73
N LEU A 9 -6.46 0.60 -27.72
CA LEU A 9 -5.08 0.63 -28.22
C LEU A 9 -4.14 -0.15 -27.32
N ALA A 10 -4.30 -0.04 -25.99
CA ALA A 10 -3.56 -0.83 -25.01
C ALA A 10 -3.84 -2.32 -25.18
N SER A 11 -5.11 -2.73 -25.37
CA SER A 11 -5.43 -4.15 -25.58
C SER A 11 -4.90 -4.70 -26.91
N LEU A 12 -4.85 -3.90 -27.98
CA LEU A 12 -4.17 -4.26 -29.23
C LEU A 12 -2.64 -4.33 -29.08
N PHE A 13 -2.05 -3.45 -28.26
CA PHE A 13 -0.62 -3.39 -28.00
C PHE A 13 -0.13 -4.58 -27.16
N VAL A 14 -0.87 -4.95 -26.11
CA VAL A 14 -0.65 -6.18 -25.33
C VAL A 14 -0.65 -7.40 -26.25
N ARG A 15 -1.61 -7.48 -27.17
CA ARG A 15 -1.68 -8.57 -28.16
C ARG A 15 -0.47 -8.58 -29.11
N HIS A 16 0.05 -7.41 -29.48
CA HIS A 16 1.22 -7.31 -30.34
C HIS A 16 2.51 -7.76 -29.64
N ILE A 17 2.72 -7.36 -28.39
CA ILE A 17 3.92 -7.72 -27.64
C ILE A 17 3.91 -9.19 -27.25
N SER A 18 2.78 -9.69 -26.75
CA SER A 18 2.62 -11.08 -26.35
C SER A 18 2.82 -12.05 -27.52
N LYS A 19 2.28 -11.73 -28.70
CA LYS A 19 2.37 -12.62 -29.87
C LYS A 19 3.66 -12.45 -30.68
N TYR A 20 4.17 -11.23 -30.83
CA TYR A 20 5.32 -10.96 -31.70
C TYR A 20 6.63 -10.69 -30.94
N GLY A 21 6.58 -10.15 -29.72
CA GLY A 21 7.78 -9.87 -28.91
C GLY A 21 8.46 -11.17 -28.45
N ALA A 22 7.71 -12.05 -27.79
CA ALA A 22 8.25 -13.31 -27.25
C ALA A 22 8.78 -14.23 -28.37
N ASN A 23 8.04 -14.40 -29.47
CA ASN A 23 8.49 -15.26 -30.57
C ASN A 23 9.72 -14.71 -31.30
N ARG A 24 9.86 -13.39 -31.46
CA ARG A 24 11.04 -12.79 -32.11
C ARG A 24 12.29 -12.87 -31.23
N ILE A 25 12.15 -12.65 -29.93
CA ILE A 25 13.26 -12.78 -28.98
C ILE A 25 13.73 -14.24 -28.91
N LYS A 26 12.82 -15.21 -28.93
CA LYS A 26 13.17 -16.64 -28.96
C LYS A 26 13.96 -17.02 -30.22
N ILE A 27 13.51 -16.59 -31.39
CA ILE A 27 14.20 -16.86 -32.67
C ILE A 27 15.59 -16.19 -32.69
N GLN A 28 15.69 -14.91 -32.30
CA GLN A 28 16.97 -14.18 -32.29
C GLN A 28 17.95 -14.66 -31.22
N ALA A 29 17.46 -15.13 -30.07
CA ALA A 29 18.31 -15.70 -29.03
C ALA A 29 18.89 -17.06 -29.44
N HIS A 30 18.25 -17.76 -30.38
CA HIS A 30 18.82 -18.95 -31.02
C HIS A 30 19.83 -18.60 -32.11
N GLU A 31 19.63 -17.50 -32.84
CA GLU A 31 20.52 -17.06 -33.92
C GLU A 31 21.81 -16.39 -33.43
N HIS A 32 21.80 -15.70 -32.28
CA HIS A 32 22.97 -14.97 -31.78
C HIS A 32 23.52 -15.51 -30.44
N PRO A 33 24.75 -16.04 -30.42
CA PRO A 33 25.35 -16.65 -29.21
C PRO A 33 25.64 -15.62 -28.10
N SER A 34 25.96 -14.37 -28.45
CA SER A 34 26.20 -13.30 -27.48
C SER A 34 24.90 -12.89 -26.76
N LEU A 35 23.82 -12.73 -27.52
CA LEU A 35 22.50 -12.42 -26.96
C LEU A 35 21.99 -13.56 -26.08
N ARG A 36 22.22 -14.81 -26.49
CA ARG A 36 21.88 -16.00 -25.68
C ARG A 36 22.53 -15.97 -24.30
N ARG A 37 23.83 -15.63 -24.21
CA ARG A 37 24.55 -15.55 -22.94
C ARG A 37 23.99 -14.43 -22.05
N ILE A 38 23.62 -13.29 -22.64
CA ILE A 38 23.05 -12.16 -21.91
C ILE A 38 21.65 -12.54 -21.39
N ALA A 39 20.78 -13.03 -22.27
CA ALA A 39 19.43 -13.47 -21.92
C ALA A 39 19.46 -14.61 -20.89
N ALA A 40 20.37 -15.57 -21.01
CA ALA A 40 20.54 -16.62 -20.01
C ALA A 40 20.97 -16.04 -18.65
N LYS A 41 21.94 -15.12 -18.60
CA LYS A 41 22.34 -14.46 -17.34
C LYS A 41 21.16 -13.75 -16.68
N TYR A 42 20.42 -12.93 -17.42
CA TYR A 42 19.27 -12.21 -16.88
C TYR A 42 18.13 -13.17 -16.49
N GLY A 43 17.84 -14.18 -17.31
CA GLY A 43 16.86 -15.23 -16.99
C GLY A 43 17.20 -15.98 -15.70
N GLN A 44 18.48 -16.29 -15.45
CA GLN A 44 18.92 -16.84 -14.18
C GLN A 44 18.69 -15.87 -13.04
N THR A 45 19.05 -14.59 -13.18
CA THR A 45 18.82 -13.60 -12.10
C THR A 45 17.34 -13.46 -11.75
N ILE A 46 16.47 -13.42 -12.75
CA ILE A 46 15.01 -13.39 -12.58
C ILE A 46 14.56 -14.65 -11.81
N HIS A 47 14.99 -15.83 -12.25
CA HIS A 47 14.64 -17.09 -11.59
C HIS A 47 15.08 -17.11 -10.11
N GLN A 48 16.29 -16.61 -9.83
CA GLN A 48 16.78 -16.50 -8.46
C GLN A 48 15.94 -15.53 -7.64
N ILE A 49 15.53 -14.39 -8.19
CA ILE A 49 14.65 -13.42 -7.53
C ILE A 49 13.29 -14.04 -7.25
N THR A 50 12.66 -14.70 -8.23
CA THR A 50 11.37 -15.38 -8.06
C THR A 50 11.44 -16.40 -6.94
N MET A 51 12.51 -17.20 -6.87
CA MET A 51 12.68 -18.18 -5.80
C MET A 51 12.94 -17.55 -4.44
N ARG A 52 13.70 -16.45 -4.38
CA ARG A 52 13.89 -15.69 -3.14
C ARG A 52 12.58 -15.14 -2.62
N VAL A 53 11.76 -14.53 -3.49
CA VAL A 53 10.46 -13.97 -3.13
C VAL A 53 9.48 -15.07 -2.73
N SER A 54 9.45 -16.19 -3.45
CA SER A 54 8.61 -17.34 -3.10
C SER A 54 8.97 -17.90 -1.73
N VAL A 55 10.26 -18.07 -1.44
CA VAL A 55 10.73 -18.56 -0.12
C VAL A 55 10.50 -17.52 0.97
N ALA A 56 10.63 -16.23 0.66
CA ALA A 56 10.31 -15.15 1.59
C ALA A 56 8.82 -15.11 1.91
N SER A 57 7.93 -15.35 0.94
CA SER A 57 6.48 -15.41 1.13
C SER A 57 6.04 -16.67 1.88
N MET A 58 6.75 -17.79 1.72
CA MET A 58 6.46 -19.04 2.45
C MET A 58 6.98 -19.02 3.88
N ARG A 59 7.87 -18.09 4.24
CA ARG A 59 8.19 -17.82 5.63
C ARG A 59 7.06 -17.02 6.25
N ASP A 60 6.20 -17.70 6.98
CA ASP A 60 5.29 -17.05 7.91
C ASP A 60 6.12 -16.34 8.98
N VAL A 61 6.45 -15.06 8.75
CA VAL A 61 7.12 -14.19 9.71
C VAL A 61 6.37 -14.19 11.04
N ALA A 62 5.04 -14.39 11.01
CA ALA A 62 4.19 -14.58 12.17
C ALA A 62 4.40 -15.93 12.90
N ALA A 63 4.67 -17.02 12.19
CA ALA A 63 5.01 -18.30 12.80
C ALA A 63 6.44 -18.30 13.36
N GLU A 64 7.40 -17.66 12.68
CA GLU A 64 8.77 -17.47 13.15
C GLU A 64 8.81 -16.57 14.40
N LYS A 65 8.00 -15.51 14.47
CA LYS A 65 7.83 -14.68 15.67
C LYS A 65 7.17 -15.44 16.83
N ARG A 66 6.08 -16.16 16.58
CA ARG A 66 5.44 -17.01 17.59
C ARG A 66 6.34 -18.14 18.08
N ALA A 67 7.21 -18.68 17.23
CA ALA A 67 8.19 -19.69 17.61
C ALA A 67 9.34 -19.08 18.44
N LYS A 68 9.76 -17.86 18.14
CA LYS A 68 10.75 -17.11 18.96
C LYS A 68 10.16 -16.71 20.31
N GLU A 69 8.94 -16.19 20.35
CA GLU A 69 8.22 -15.88 21.60
C GLU A 69 7.96 -17.13 22.45
N LYS A 70 7.65 -18.28 21.82
CA LYS A 70 7.55 -19.61 22.48
C LYS A 70 8.90 -20.28 22.76
N ALA A 71 10.03 -19.71 22.34
CA ALA A 71 11.36 -20.22 22.69
C ALA A 71 12.02 -19.32 23.75
N GLU A 72 11.69 -18.03 23.75
CA GLU A 72 12.07 -17.04 24.75
C GLU A 72 11.16 -17.12 26.00
N ALA A 73 9.94 -17.67 25.87
CA ALA A 73 9.10 -18.12 26.98
C ALA A 73 8.57 -19.54 26.68
N PRO A 74 9.18 -20.61 27.23
CA PRO A 74 8.85 -21.00 28.60
C PRO A 74 9.97 -21.73 29.37
N THR A 75 9.96 -21.41 30.65
CA THR A 75 10.36 -22.18 31.82
C THR A 75 10.13 -23.71 31.73
N VAL A 76 11.15 -24.45 32.19
CA VAL A 76 11.11 -25.66 33.02
C VAL A 76 9.72 -26.33 33.14
N LYS A 77 9.44 -27.42 32.38
CA LYS A 77 8.57 -28.54 32.81
C LYS A 77 8.93 -29.89 32.15
N THR A 78 9.31 -30.82 33.03
CA THR A 78 9.05 -32.28 33.12
C THR A 78 9.38 -33.21 31.94
N ALA A 79 10.39 -34.06 32.18
CA ALA A 79 10.92 -35.13 31.33
C ALA A 79 9.96 -36.28 30.93
N GLU A 80 8.67 -36.22 31.29
CA GLU A 80 7.69 -37.28 30.99
C GLU A 80 7.01 -37.12 29.62
N GLN A 81 6.86 -35.90 29.11
CA GLN A 81 6.23 -35.69 27.80
C GLN A 81 7.16 -36.05 26.62
N VAL A 82 8.47 -36.05 26.85
CA VAL A 82 9.50 -36.41 25.85
C VAL A 82 9.48 -37.92 25.54
N LYS A 83 9.20 -38.76 26.54
CA LYS A 83 9.25 -40.22 26.39
C LYS A 83 8.06 -40.80 25.61
N ALA A 84 6.88 -40.17 25.71
CA ALA A 84 5.68 -40.62 25.00
C ALA A 84 5.68 -40.26 23.50
N ASP A 85 6.43 -39.22 23.10
CA ASP A 85 6.59 -38.84 21.70
C ASP A 85 7.73 -39.61 21.01
N GLU A 86 8.77 -40.04 21.75
CA GLU A 86 9.85 -40.90 21.21
C GLU A 86 9.35 -42.28 20.75
N GLU A 87 8.43 -42.92 21.48
CA GLU A 87 7.87 -44.22 21.09
C GLU A 87 6.98 -44.13 19.84
N LYS A 88 6.24 -43.01 19.69
CA LYS A 88 5.40 -42.78 18.50
C LYS A 88 6.22 -42.36 17.28
N ALA A 89 7.38 -41.73 17.48
CA ALA A 89 8.33 -41.40 16.43
C ALA A 89 9.05 -42.66 15.91
N ALA A 90 9.41 -43.61 16.78
CA ALA A 90 10.05 -44.87 16.40
C ALA A 90 9.14 -45.74 15.50
N ALA A 91 7.83 -45.79 15.77
CA ALA A 91 6.87 -46.52 14.94
C ALA A 91 6.66 -45.90 13.55
N LYS A 92 6.80 -44.57 13.41
CA LYS A 92 6.71 -43.88 12.10
C LYS A 92 8.01 -43.90 11.31
N ALA A 93 9.17 -44.01 11.96
CA ALA A 93 10.47 -44.12 11.30
C ALA A 93 10.65 -45.46 10.57
N ALA A 94 10.11 -46.56 11.11
CA ALA A 94 10.18 -47.88 10.47
C ALA A 94 9.33 -47.98 9.19
N ALA A 95 8.23 -47.21 9.09
CA ALA A 95 7.38 -47.18 7.90
C ALA A 95 7.99 -46.34 6.74
N ALA A 96 8.76 -45.30 7.06
CA ALA A 96 9.38 -44.42 6.06
C ALA A 96 10.67 -45.01 5.42
N ALA A 97 11.36 -45.92 6.12
CA ALA A 97 12.60 -46.55 5.64
C ALA A 97 12.42 -47.45 4.42
N LYS A 98 11.20 -47.92 4.13
CA LYS A 98 10.89 -48.77 2.96
C LYS A 98 10.69 -48.00 1.64
N ALA A 99 10.66 -46.67 1.65
CA ALA A 99 10.46 -45.85 0.45
C ALA A 99 11.75 -45.17 -0.07
N ALA A 100 12.88 -45.29 0.64
CA ALA A 100 14.10 -44.53 0.37
C ALA A 100 15.18 -45.30 -0.42
N ALA A 101 14.80 -46.38 -1.13
CA ALA A 101 15.72 -47.21 -1.91
C ALA A 101 15.67 -46.91 -3.40
N THR A 102 15.67 -45.64 -3.84
CA THR A 102 16.02 -45.25 -5.22
C THR A 102 16.32 -43.75 -5.27
N GLY A 103 17.53 -43.37 -5.70
CA GLY A 103 17.82 -41.98 -6.12
C GLY A 103 18.99 -41.29 -5.41
N THR A 104 20.17 -41.49 -5.99
CA THR A 104 21.36 -40.62 -6.05
C THR A 104 21.54 -39.53 -4.98
N LYS A 105 22.54 -39.75 -4.12
CA LYS A 105 23.08 -38.82 -3.13
C LYS A 105 23.77 -37.61 -3.81
N GLU A 106 23.26 -36.40 -3.59
CA GLU A 106 24.08 -35.17 -3.60
C GLU A 106 23.96 -34.50 -2.22
N LYS A 107 25.11 -34.20 -1.62
CA LYS A 107 25.23 -33.70 -0.25
C LYS A 107 24.56 -32.33 -0.11
N VAL A 108 23.42 -32.27 0.57
CA VAL A 108 22.77 -31.01 0.92
C VAL A 108 23.48 -30.41 2.13
N SER A 109 24.13 -29.27 1.89
CA SER A 109 24.72 -28.38 2.88
C SER A 109 23.74 -28.05 4.01
N SER A 110 24.23 -28.20 5.24
CA SER A 110 23.74 -27.65 6.51
C SER A 110 22.57 -26.65 6.43
N TYR A 111 21.43 -27.00 7.04
CA TYR A 111 20.37 -26.04 7.38
C TYR A 111 20.91 -25.07 8.43
N ASP A 112 21.28 -23.87 7.99
CA ASP A 112 21.63 -22.75 8.86
C ASP A 112 20.44 -21.76 8.91
N PRO A 113 19.77 -21.62 10.08
CA PRO A 113 18.65 -20.69 10.27
C PRO A 113 19.04 -19.21 10.11
N SER A 114 20.34 -18.87 10.20
CA SER A 114 20.82 -17.49 10.25
C SER A 114 21.19 -16.87 8.89
N ARG A 115 21.24 -17.68 7.82
CA ARG A 115 21.57 -17.16 6.47
C ARG A 115 20.42 -16.37 5.87
N SER A 116 20.68 -15.09 5.58
CA SER A 116 19.74 -14.18 4.92
C SER A 116 19.25 -14.76 3.58
N ILE A 117 17.93 -14.71 3.35
CA ILE A 117 17.27 -15.30 2.17
C ILE A 117 17.87 -14.72 0.87
N TRP A 118 18.25 -13.45 0.93
CA TRP A 118 18.84 -12.68 -0.16
C TRP A 118 20.25 -13.14 -0.56
N THR A 119 20.95 -13.90 0.28
CA THR A 119 22.28 -14.48 -0.04
C THR A 119 22.20 -15.94 -0.50
N ARG A 120 21.02 -16.58 -0.45
CA ARG A 120 20.83 -17.95 -0.96
C ARG A 120 20.95 -17.98 -2.49
N LYS A 121 21.68 -18.99 -2.99
CA LYS A 121 21.81 -19.32 -4.41
C LYS A 121 21.03 -20.62 -4.66
N PHE A 122 20.01 -20.54 -5.51
CA PHE A 122 19.20 -21.68 -5.94
C PHE A 122 19.84 -22.39 -7.15
N ARG A 123 19.44 -23.64 -7.41
CA ARG A 123 19.91 -24.41 -8.58
C ARG A 123 19.59 -23.64 -9.88
N PRO A 124 20.55 -23.47 -10.79
CA PRO A 124 20.29 -22.77 -12.05
C PRO A 124 19.38 -23.60 -12.96
N ILE A 125 18.53 -22.91 -13.72
CA ILE A 125 17.65 -23.52 -14.73
C ILE A 125 18.42 -23.79 -16.03
N PRO A 126 17.96 -24.69 -16.91
CA PRO A 126 18.58 -24.86 -18.22
C PRO A 126 18.52 -23.56 -19.03
N GLU A 127 19.55 -23.29 -19.83
CA GLU A 127 19.75 -22.01 -20.51
C GLU A 127 18.56 -21.62 -21.41
N ALA A 128 17.98 -22.57 -22.15
CA ALA A 128 16.84 -22.31 -23.01
C ALA A 128 15.63 -21.77 -22.24
N LYS A 129 15.31 -22.37 -21.08
CA LYS A 129 14.22 -21.90 -20.22
C LYS A 129 14.52 -20.53 -19.61
N ALA A 130 15.79 -20.23 -19.29
CA ALA A 130 16.17 -18.91 -18.79
C ALA A 130 15.93 -17.82 -19.83
N VAL A 131 16.23 -18.10 -21.10
CA VAL A 131 15.98 -17.18 -22.21
C VAL A 131 14.48 -16.95 -22.41
N ASP A 132 13.66 -18.01 -22.33
CA ASP A 132 12.19 -17.88 -22.42
C ASP A 132 11.64 -16.99 -21.30
N LEU A 133 12.03 -17.25 -20.04
CA LEU A 133 11.63 -16.45 -18.89
C LEU A 133 12.07 -14.98 -19.02
N PHE A 134 13.26 -14.73 -19.53
CA PHE A 134 13.74 -13.38 -19.80
C PHE A 134 12.89 -12.68 -20.87
N ALA A 135 12.53 -13.39 -21.95
CA ALA A 135 11.72 -12.85 -23.03
C ALA A 135 10.31 -12.47 -22.55
N ASP A 136 9.68 -13.34 -21.75
CA ASP A 136 8.34 -13.09 -21.21
C ASP A 136 8.35 -11.88 -20.25
N VAL A 137 9.31 -11.81 -19.32
CA VAL A 137 9.43 -10.68 -18.38
C VAL A 137 9.75 -9.38 -19.10
N LEU A 138 10.58 -9.39 -20.15
CA LEU A 138 10.91 -8.20 -20.92
C LEU A 138 9.67 -7.66 -21.68
N GLY A 139 8.84 -8.57 -22.22
CA GLY A 139 7.58 -8.22 -22.85
C GLY A 139 6.59 -7.60 -21.86
N ASP A 140 6.40 -8.23 -20.71
CA ASP A 140 5.50 -7.73 -19.67
C ASP A 140 5.99 -6.40 -19.09
N ALA A 141 7.30 -6.24 -18.86
CA ALA A 141 7.89 -4.99 -18.38
C ALA A 141 7.64 -3.84 -19.36
N PHE A 142 7.74 -4.09 -20.66
CA PHE A 142 7.47 -3.08 -21.69
C PHE A 142 5.99 -2.69 -21.72
N VAL A 143 5.07 -3.66 -21.62
CA VAL A 143 3.62 -3.36 -21.48
C VAL A 143 3.34 -2.54 -20.24
N LEU A 144 3.88 -2.93 -19.09
CA LEU A 144 3.69 -2.22 -17.81
C LEU A 144 4.27 -0.82 -17.84
N LEU A 145 5.40 -0.61 -18.54
CA LEU A 145 5.99 0.71 -18.72
C LEU A 145 5.05 1.61 -19.55
N VAL A 146 4.54 1.11 -20.68
CA VAL A 146 3.62 1.90 -21.53
C VAL A 146 2.31 2.19 -20.81
N ALA A 147 1.72 1.19 -20.13
CA ALA A 147 0.51 1.37 -19.34
C ALA A 147 0.74 2.34 -18.17
N GLY A 148 1.83 2.16 -17.43
CA GLY A 148 2.24 3.05 -16.34
C GLY A 148 2.47 4.47 -16.83
N GLY A 149 3.17 4.65 -17.94
CA GLY A 149 3.41 5.95 -18.57
C GLY A 149 2.13 6.65 -18.99
N LEU A 150 1.17 5.92 -19.57
CA LEU A 150 -0.16 6.47 -19.90
C LEU A 150 -0.94 6.90 -18.66
N ILE A 151 -0.93 6.08 -17.61
CA ILE A 151 -1.59 6.41 -16.34
C ILE A 151 -0.91 7.63 -15.70
N THR A 152 0.42 7.67 -15.66
CA THR A 152 1.17 8.82 -15.13
C THR A 152 0.92 10.08 -15.95
N TYR A 153 0.84 9.96 -17.28
CA TYR A 153 0.53 11.09 -18.17
C TYR A 153 -0.87 11.64 -17.91
N GLU A 154 -1.91 10.79 -17.86
CA GLU A 154 -3.27 11.22 -17.53
C GLU A 154 -3.34 11.78 -16.10
N TYR A 155 -2.57 11.24 -15.15
CA TYR A 155 -2.49 11.74 -13.79
C TYR A 155 -1.84 13.13 -13.70
N VAL A 156 -0.75 13.38 -14.42
CA VAL A 156 -0.11 14.70 -14.51
C VAL A 156 -1.06 15.70 -15.17
N LYS A 157 -1.74 15.29 -16.24
CA LYS A 157 -2.73 16.10 -16.96
C LYS A 157 -3.99 16.37 -16.12
N SER A 158 -4.43 15.42 -15.29
CA SER A 158 -5.61 15.59 -14.43
C SER A 158 -5.34 16.56 -13.29
N LYS A 159 -4.10 16.63 -12.79
CA LYS A 159 -3.68 17.62 -11.78
C LYS A 159 -3.74 19.06 -12.26
N SER A 160 -3.67 19.30 -13.57
CA SER A 160 -3.72 20.65 -14.14
C SER A 160 -5.10 21.30 -14.08
N LYS A 161 -6.14 20.58 -13.63
CA LYS A 161 -7.46 21.16 -13.39
C LYS A 161 -7.59 21.42 -11.89
N PRO A 162 -7.83 22.67 -11.44
CA PRO A 162 -8.15 22.94 -10.05
C PRO A 162 -9.38 22.11 -9.69
N ASP A 163 -9.29 21.36 -8.59
CA ASP A 163 -10.37 20.52 -8.13
C ASP A 163 -11.60 21.40 -7.88
N GLN A 164 -12.77 21.05 -8.43
CA GLN A 164 -13.97 21.85 -8.17
C GLN A 164 -14.27 21.95 -6.67
N ASN A 165 -13.79 20.98 -5.89
CA ASN A 165 -13.90 21.02 -4.45
C ASN A 165 -13.08 22.15 -3.83
N THR A 166 -11.87 22.46 -4.32
CA THR A 166 -11.07 23.57 -3.76
C THR A 166 -11.73 24.90 -4.04
N VAL A 167 -12.26 25.09 -5.24
CA VAL A 167 -13.02 26.31 -5.59
C VAL A 167 -14.26 26.44 -4.70
N ARG A 168 -15.02 25.35 -4.50
CA ARG A 168 -16.18 25.36 -3.59
C ARG A 168 -15.76 25.65 -2.14
N ILE A 169 -14.64 25.10 -1.68
CA ILE A 169 -14.12 25.37 -0.32
C ILE A 169 -13.78 26.85 -0.17
N GLU A 170 -13.19 27.47 -1.19
CA GLU A 170 -12.91 28.92 -1.20
C GLU A 170 -14.20 29.75 -1.18
N GLU A 171 -15.21 29.40 -2.00
CA GLU A 171 -16.52 30.05 -2.02
C GLU A 171 -17.23 29.93 -0.65
N LEU A 172 -17.23 28.74 -0.05
CA LEU A 172 -17.77 28.49 1.29
C LEU A 172 -17.06 29.33 2.36
N ALA A 173 -15.73 29.47 2.26
CA ALA A 173 -14.95 30.28 3.19
C ALA A 173 -15.25 31.78 3.04
N GLU A 174 -15.57 32.25 1.83
CA GLU A 174 -15.99 33.64 1.59
C GLU A 174 -17.39 33.90 2.17
N LEU A 175 -18.34 32.98 1.97
CA LEU A 175 -19.68 33.06 2.57
C LEU A 175 -19.63 33.07 4.10
N LEU A 176 -18.78 32.24 4.71
CA LEU A 176 -18.56 32.22 6.16
C LEU A 176 -18.08 33.58 6.68
N LYS A 177 -17.13 34.22 5.98
CA LYS A 177 -16.65 35.55 6.36
C LYS A 177 -17.72 36.63 6.26
N ASP A 178 -18.59 36.54 5.25
CA ASP A 178 -19.70 37.48 5.10
C ASP A 178 -20.75 37.30 6.19
N GLU A 179 -21.05 36.06 6.59
CA GLU A 179 -21.92 35.81 7.74
C GLU A 179 -21.32 36.34 9.04
N GLU A 180 -20.03 36.10 9.31
CA GLU A 180 -19.35 36.65 10.50
C GLU A 180 -19.45 38.19 10.55
N ARG A 181 -19.32 38.88 9.42
CA ARG A 181 -19.50 40.34 9.34
C ARG A 181 -20.92 40.77 9.69
N ARG A 182 -21.93 40.08 9.14
CA ARG A 182 -23.34 40.37 9.44
C ARG A 182 -23.65 40.16 10.92
N VAL A 183 -23.14 39.09 11.52
CA VAL A 183 -23.31 38.83 12.95
C VAL A 183 -22.66 39.93 13.79
N ALA A 184 -21.44 40.36 13.45
CA ALA A 184 -20.77 41.44 14.16
C ALA A 184 -21.53 42.78 14.06
N GLU A 185 -22.10 43.10 12.90
CA GLU A 185 -22.94 44.29 12.72
C GLU A 185 -24.21 44.22 13.56
N LEU A 186 -24.90 43.07 13.58
CA LEU A 186 -26.08 42.85 14.40
C LEU A 186 -25.77 42.98 15.89
N GLU A 187 -24.66 42.42 16.35
CA GLU A 187 -24.22 42.53 17.74
C GLU A 187 -23.98 44.00 18.14
N GLN A 188 -23.43 44.82 17.23
CA GLN A 188 -23.29 46.26 17.48
C GLN A 188 -24.63 46.99 17.54
N VAL A 189 -25.61 46.59 16.73
CA VAL A 189 -26.96 47.16 16.77
C VAL A 189 -27.66 46.80 18.07
N GLU A 190 -27.59 45.54 18.50
CA GLU A 190 -28.16 45.09 19.78
C GLU A 190 -27.55 45.86 20.96
N LYS A 191 -26.22 46.02 21.00
CA LYS A 191 -25.55 46.82 22.03
C LYS A 191 -26.06 48.26 22.06
N LYS A 192 -26.24 48.90 20.90
CA LYS A 192 -26.80 50.26 20.83
C LYS A 192 -28.25 50.33 21.31
N GLN A 193 -29.05 49.29 21.04
CA GLN A 193 -30.43 49.22 21.50
C GLN A 193 -30.50 49.04 23.03
N GLN A 194 -29.71 48.12 23.58
CA GLN A 194 -29.60 47.90 25.03
C GLN A 194 -29.22 49.20 25.75
N LEU A 195 -28.18 49.89 25.28
CA LEU A 195 -27.79 51.19 25.85
C LEU A 195 -28.90 52.24 25.82
N ARG A 196 -29.71 52.29 24.74
CA ARG A 196 -30.85 53.21 24.66
C ARG A 196 -31.93 52.85 25.67
N VAL A 197 -32.21 51.56 25.86
CA VAL A 197 -33.18 51.07 26.85
C VAL A 197 -32.70 51.38 28.26
N ASP A 198 -31.44 51.08 28.60
CA ASP A 198 -30.87 51.36 29.92
C ASP A 198 -30.95 52.85 30.28
N VAL A 199 -30.67 53.74 29.33
CA VAL A 199 -30.78 55.20 29.53
C VAL A 199 -32.22 55.62 29.77
N LEU A 200 -33.19 55.04 29.05
CA LEU A 200 -34.61 55.31 29.27
C LEU A 200 -35.09 54.79 30.63
N GLU A 201 -34.63 53.61 31.05
CA GLU A 201 -34.94 53.05 32.36
C GLU A 201 -34.39 53.93 33.49
N GLN A 202 -33.14 54.38 33.40
CA GLN A 202 -32.56 55.32 34.37
C GLN A 202 -33.34 56.65 34.44
N ALA A 203 -33.74 57.20 33.29
CA ALA A 203 -34.55 58.41 33.26
C ALA A 203 -35.93 58.21 33.91
N LEU A 204 -36.57 57.05 33.69
CA LEU A 204 -37.83 56.68 34.33
C LEU A 204 -37.66 56.50 35.85
N GLU A 205 -36.58 55.86 36.31
CA GLU A 205 -36.28 55.71 37.73
C GLU A 205 -36.05 57.06 38.42
N LEU A 206 -35.31 57.97 37.77
CA LEU A 206 -35.12 59.34 38.27
C LEU A 206 -36.45 60.08 38.41
N LEU A 207 -37.29 60.09 37.36
CA LEU A 207 -38.63 60.69 37.40
C LEU A 207 -39.51 60.07 38.49
N LYS A 208 -39.45 58.74 38.66
CA LYS A 208 -40.18 58.02 39.71
C LYS A 208 -39.68 58.43 41.11
N SER A 209 -38.37 58.58 41.29
CA SER A 209 -37.77 59.03 42.55
C SER A 209 -38.13 60.49 42.88
N GLU A 210 -38.11 61.39 41.90
CA GLU A 210 -38.49 62.79 42.07
C GLU A 210 -39.97 62.93 42.42
N ARG A 211 -40.83 62.14 41.76
CA ARG A 211 -42.26 62.04 42.08
C ARG A 211 -42.51 61.48 43.49
N ALA A 212 -41.77 60.47 43.92
CA ALA A 212 -41.86 59.90 45.27
C ALA A 212 -41.38 60.88 46.36
N SER A 213 -40.39 61.73 46.05
CA SER A 213 -39.89 62.79 46.96
C SER A 213 -40.80 64.02 47.05
N GLY A 214 -41.93 64.04 46.35
CA GLY A 214 -42.93 65.12 46.40
C GLY A 214 -42.52 66.43 45.71
N LYS A 215 -41.43 66.44 44.93
CA LYS A 215 -40.92 67.64 44.25
C LYS A 215 -41.58 67.94 42.90
N LEU A 216 -42.21 66.93 42.26
CA LEU A 216 -43.00 67.15 41.05
C LEU A 216 -44.39 67.71 41.41
N LYS A 217 -44.59 69.01 41.24
CA LYS A 217 -45.93 69.61 41.16
C LYS A 217 -46.51 69.30 39.79
N THR A 218 -47.49 68.40 39.74
CA THR A 218 -48.36 68.26 38.56
C THR A 218 -49.09 69.57 38.35
N ALA A 219 -48.83 70.23 37.21
CA ALA A 219 -49.68 71.30 36.71
C ALA A 219 -51.02 70.73 36.24
#